data_AF-L2FML2-F1
#
_entry.id   AF-L2FML2-F1
#
_cell.length_a   1.000
_cell.length_b   1.000
_cell.length_c   1.000
_cell.angle_alpha   90.00
_cell.angle_beta   90.00
_cell.angle_gamma   90.00
#
_symmetry.space_group_name_H-M   'P 1'
#
loop_
_entity.id
_entity.type
_entity.pdbx_description
1 polymer ?
#
loop_
_entity_poly.entity_id
_entity_poly.type
_entity_poly.pdbx_seq_one_letter_code
_entity_poly.pdbx_strand_id
1 'polypeptide(L)'
;MEHTKAPAALAKYAKGQQMVLRPFLNAGAPHTTGMCHGPQGTNSRGRTFDDYVAEHPMNLNLNTFNGFDDKEMAVLEVVDTLSGGMAYGRQITLCKAIATPVSNEGRSRMPIFAEKHQYVVAVAEDAALDDDSFWADNHLCRKVARLEELHKRTKTGLGTIHPDYYGMWILETNDNAEEFPEGRRYVGIILMEHLEGRTIEELCTREPAPKEEVGDLIAPSVPTTILAADGTEHILDLTRTEVRNHIVKQIMHGTVNMLHIGIHWHVDAADVLVVSRRGGEILDKPQAVMLELLVGNRWSARWDERFFDNSDDSYQRLTWPLHPFDRFTHNDFEDFDGW
;
A
#
# COMPACT_ATOMS: atom_id res chain seq x y z
N MET A 1 29.94 16.71 -11.82
CA MET A 1 29.68 16.52 -10.37
C MET A 1 28.76 15.33 -10.27
N GLU A 2 29.12 14.32 -9.48
CA GLU A 2 28.19 13.24 -9.16
C GLU A 2 27.15 13.80 -8.20
N HIS A 3 25.88 13.87 -8.64
CA HIS A 3 24.77 14.17 -7.75
C HIS A 3 24.70 13.06 -6.71
N THR A 4 24.97 13.40 -5.45
CA THR A 4 24.94 12.42 -4.37
C THR A 4 23.48 12.21 -4.01
N LYS A 5 22.88 11.10 -4.48
CA LYS A 5 21.47 10.79 -4.21
C LYS A 5 21.17 10.89 -2.72
N ALA A 6 20.09 11.60 -2.37
CA ALA A 6 19.67 11.72 -0.99
C ALA A 6 19.35 10.34 -0.38
N PRO A 7 19.65 10.11 0.90
CA PRO A 7 19.33 8.84 1.54
C PRO A 7 17.82 8.62 1.62
N ALA A 8 17.44 7.35 1.69
CA ALA A 8 16.09 6.88 1.97
C ALA A 8 15.59 7.44 3.32
N ALA A 9 14.41 8.07 3.31
CA ALA A 9 13.85 8.81 4.44
C ALA A 9 13.66 8.01 5.72
N LEU A 10 13.13 6.79 5.63
CA LEU A 10 12.91 5.88 6.76
C LEU A 10 14.20 5.13 7.15
N ALA A 11 15.16 4.98 6.24
CA ALA A 11 16.38 4.22 6.51
C ALA A 11 17.28 4.85 7.59
N LYS A 12 17.06 6.13 7.91
CA LYS A 12 17.77 6.82 9.01
C LYS A 12 17.18 6.56 10.39
N TYR A 13 15.97 6.00 10.46
CA TYR A 13 15.33 5.69 11.74
C TYR A 13 15.74 4.30 12.22
N ALA A 14 16.49 4.26 13.32
CA ALA A 14 16.85 3.02 13.99
C ALA A 14 15.72 2.54 14.92
N LYS A 15 15.73 1.26 15.26
CA LYS A 15 14.83 0.68 16.27
C LYS A 15 14.86 1.51 17.58
N GLY A 16 13.67 1.86 18.07
CA GLY A 16 13.45 2.70 19.24
C GLY A 16 13.45 4.20 18.98
N GLN A 17 13.74 4.65 17.75
CA GLN A 17 13.62 6.07 17.40
C GLN A 17 12.18 6.47 17.11
N GLN A 18 11.86 7.74 17.35
CA GLN A 18 10.53 8.27 17.13
C GLN A 18 10.43 9.07 15.83
N MET A 19 9.33 8.88 15.12
CA MET A 19 8.90 9.67 13.97
C MET A 19 7.70 10.51 14.37
N VAL A 20 7.73 11.79 14.01
CA VAL A 20 6.60 12.70 14.18
C VAL A 20 5.96 12.89 12.81
N LEU A 21 4.70 12.50 12.73
CA LEU A 21 3.90 12.53 11.52
C LEU A 21 2.85 13.62 11.63
N ARG A 22 2.72 14.42 10.57
CA ARG A 22 1.72 15.49 10.48
C ARG A 22 0.62 15.11 9.49
N PRO A 23 -0.64 15.48 9.74
CA PRO A 23 -1.73 15.16 8.82
C PRO A 23 -1.48 15.73 7.43
N PHE A 24 -1.82 14.97 6.40
CA PHE A 24 -1.92 15.51 5.06
C PHE A 24 -3.33 16.07 4.82
N LEU A 25 -3.43 17.36 4.52
CA LEU A 25 -4.71 18.09 4.43
C LEU A 25 -5.35 18.09 3.05
N ASN A 26 -4.63 17.70 2.00
CA ASN A 26 -5.09 17.85 0.62
C ASN A 26 -5.03 16.54 -0.17
N ALA A 27 -5.78 15.53 0.26
CA ALA A 27 -5.89 14.27 -0.48
C ALA A 27 -6.52 14.41 -1.89
N GLY A 28 -7.21 15.53 -2.16
CA GLY A 28 -7.81 15.85 -3.47
C GLY A 28 -6.89 16.62 -4.42
N ALA A 29 -5.58 16.65 -4.15
CA ALA A 29 -4.64 17.40 -4.95
C ALA A 29 -4.64 16.93 -6.44
N PRO A 30 -4.40 17.84 -7.40
CA PRO A 30 -4.79 17.72 -8.81
C PRO A 30 -4.17 16.53 -9.58
N HIS A 31 -3.04 15.99 -9.10
CA HIS A 31 -2.40 14.79 -9.64
C HIS A 31 -3.26 13.51 -9.50
N THR A 32 -4.37 13.58 -8.75
CA THR A 32 -5.38 12.52 -8.67
C THR A 32 -6.26 12.37 -9.91
N THR A 33 -6.29 13.39 -10.80
CA THR A 33 -7.27 13.45 -11.92
C THR A 33 -6.65 13.59 -13.31
N GLY A 34 -5.37 13.96 -13.44
CA GLY A 34 -4.71 14.10 -14.72
C GLY A 34 -3.59 13.07 -14.92
N MET A 35 -3.77 12.17 -15.88
CA MET A 35 -2.65 11.43 -16.43
C MET A 35 -1.75 12.40 -17.20
N CYS A 36 -0.56 12.66 -16.71
CA CYS A 36 0.51 13.06 -17.61
C CYS A 36 1.06 11.81 -18.26
N HIS A 37 1.02 11.77 -19.60
CA HIS A 37 1.90 10.88 -20.34
C HIS A 37 3.33 11.15 -19.86
N GLY A 38 4.20 10.13 -19.95
CA GLY A 38 5.60 10.26 -19.56
C GLY A 38 6.26 11.53 -20.13
N PRO A 39 7.45 11.93 -19.64
CA PRO A 39 8.05 13.26 -19.81
C PRO A 39 8.23 13.81 -21.24
N GLN A 40 7.82 13.07 -22.27
CA GLN A 40 7.91 13.43 -23.69
C GLN A 40 6.54 13.49 -24.41
N GLY A 41 5.41 13.40 -23.69
CA GLY A 41 4.06 13.42 -24.27
C GLY A 41 3.28 14.71 -23.97
N THR A 42 2.32 15.04 -24.84
CA THR A 42 1.25 16.00 -24.54
C THR A 42 -0.05 15.22 -24.29
N ASN A 43 -0.85 15.62 -23.31
CA ASN A 43 -2.15 14.99 -23.08
C ASN A 43 -3.16 15.35 -24.19
N SER A 44 -4.35 14.76 -24.14
CA SER A 44 -5.45 15.02 -25.09
C SER A 44 -5.89 16.49 -25.18
N ARG A 45 -5.40 17.35 -24.27
CA ARG A 45 -5.62 18.81 -24.24
C ARG A 45 -4.40 19.61 -24.69
N GLY A 46 -3.37 18.96 -25.22
CA GLY A 46 -2.15 19.60 -25.72
C GLY A 46 -1.20 20.11 -24.64
N ARG A 47 -1.41 19.73 -23.36
CA ARG A 47 -0.56 20.17 -22.25
C ARG A 47 0.64 19.24 -22.10
N THR A 48 1.82 19.83 -21.88
CA THR A 48 3.05 19.10 -21.59
C THR A 48 3.12 18.70 -20.11
N PHE A 49 4.06 17.81 -19.80
CA PHE A 49 4.43 17.49 -18.42
C PHE A 49 4.85 18.75 -17.64
N ASP A 50 5.66 19.61 -18.24
CA ASP A 50 6.17 20.83 -17.62
C ASP A 50 5.04 21.83 -17.30
N ASP A 51 4.05 21.95 -18.18
CA ASP A 51 2.85 22.77 -17.92
C ASP A 51 2.09 22.26 -16.68
N TYR A 52 2.02 20.94 -16.51
CA TYR A 52 1.30 20.31 -15.39
C TYR A 52 2.03 20.50 -14.06
N VAL A 53 3.37 20.38 -14.07
CA VAL A 53 4.23 20.64 -12.90
C VAL A 53 4.17 22.12 -12.50
N ALA A 54 4.19 23.03 -13.49
CA ALA A 54 4.12 24.47 -13.25
C ALA A 54 2.78 24.93 -12.66
N GLU A 55 1.66 24.32 -13.09
CA GLU A 55 0.32 24.64 -12.57
C GLU A 55 0.03 23.99 -11.21
N HIS A 56 0.72 22.91 -10.87
CA HIS A 56 0.49 22.12 -9.66
C HIS A 56 1.78 21.85 -8.89
N PRO A 57 2.45 22.91 -8.39
CA PRO A 57 3.63 22.74 -7.54
C PRO A 57 3.26 21.83 -6.36
N MET A 58 4.19 20.93 -6.00
CA MET A 58 4.08 19.84 -5.00
C MET A 58 2.86 19.93 -4.07
N ASN A 59 2.19 18.80 -3.83
CA ASN A 59 0.96 18.77 -3.04
C ASN A 59 1.14 19.23 -1.57
N LEU A 60 2.37 19.49 -1.17
CA LEU A 60 2.77 20.03 0.11
C LEU A 60 2.95 21.56 0.05
N ASN A 61 2.03 22.30 0.68
CA ASN A 61 2.24 23.72 0.95
C ASN A 61 2.90 23.90 2.33
N LEU A 62 4.15 24.35 2.34
CA LEU A 62 4.95 24.58 3.55
C LEU A 62 4.31 25.58 4.52
N ASN A 63 3.57 26.56 4.01
CA ASN A 63 2.91 27.57 4.85
C ASN A 63 1.73 26.98 5.64
N THR A 64 1.05 25.95 5.11
CA THR A 64 0.03 25.20 5.85
C THR A 64 0.61 24.20 6.84
N PHE A 65 1.88 23.82 6.69
CA PHE A 65 2.54 22.82 7.52
C PHE A 65 2.91 23.32 8.92
N ASN A 66 3.14 24.62 9.08
CA ASN A 66 3.53 25.23 10.36
C ASN A 66 2.34 25.51 11.30
N GLY A 67 1.12 25.12 10.93
CA GLY A 67 -0.11 25.48 11.65
C GLY A 67 -0.80 24.37 12.43
N PHE A 68 -0.17 23.19 12.60
CA PHE A 68 -0.77 22.05 13.30
C PHE A 68 -0.57 22.14 14.82
N ASP A 69 -1.61 21.79 15.59
CA ASP A 69 -1.51 21.55 17.03
C ASP A 69 -0.84 20.19 17.29
N ASP A 70 -0.13 20.05 18.41
CA ASP A 70 0.42 18.77 18.89
C ASP A 70 -0.65 17.68 18.99
N LYS A 71 -1.91 18.07 19.19
CA LYS A 71 -3.07 17.16 19.23
C LYS A 71 -3.44 16.55 17.87
N GLU A 72 -2.96 17.11 16.77
CA GLU A 72 -3.22 16.62 15.41
C GLU A 72 -2.09 15.70 14.91
N MET A 73 -0.96 15.63 15.62
CA MET A 73 0.20 14.85 15.20
C MET A 73 0.12 13.40 15.68
N ALA A 74 0.70 12.49 14.89
CA ALA A 74 0.97 11.12 15.30
C ALA A 74 2.46 10.97 15.65
N VAL A 75 2.74 10.28 16.75
CA VAL A 75 4.11 9.94 17.15
C VAL A 75 4.25 8.43 17.13
N LEU A 76 5.16 7.94 16.29
CA LEU A 76 5.42 6.53 16.09
C LEU A 76 6.82 6.18 16.56
N GLU A 77 6.99 5.06 17.25
CA GLU A 77 8.30 4.48 17.56
C GLU A 77 8.60 3.36 16.57
N VAL A 78 9.78 3.39 15.93
CA VAL A 78 10.20 2.34 15.00
C VAL A 78 10.54 1.08 15.78
N VAL A 79 9.86 -0.02 15.44
CA VAL A 79 10.06 -1.33 16.05
C VAL A 79 11.00 -2.16 15.20
N ASP A 80 10.79 -2.15 13.89
CA ASP A 80 11.60 -2.88 12.93
C ASP A 80 11.49 -2.29 11.51
N THR A 81 12.44 -2.64 10.65
CA THR A 81 12.42 -2.31 9.22
C THR A 81 12.03 -3.56 8.44
N LEU A 82 10.82 -3.57 7.88
CA LEU A 82 10.29 -4.71 7.12
C LEU A 82 10.86 -4.73 5.70
N SER A 83 11.04 -3.56 5.10
CA SER A 83 11.75 -3.35 3.84
C SER A 83 12.37 -1.97 3.87
N GLY A 84 13.64 -1.80 3.51
CA GLY A 84 14.27 -0.49 3.67
C GLY A 84 15.52 -0.28 2.83
N GLY A 85 15.71 0.97 2.42
CA GLY A 85 16.87 1.41 1.64
C GLY A 85 16.69 1.28 0.13
N MET A 86 17.63 1.88 -0.60
CA MET A 86 17.61 1.95 -2.07
C MET A 86 17.63 0.59 -2.76
N ALA A 87 18.24 -0.43 -2.12
CA ALA A 87 18.40 -1.77 -2.69
C ALA A 87 17.10 -2.57 -2.77
N TYR A 88 16.11 -2.24 -1.94
CA TYR A 88 14.85 -2.98 -1.80
C TYR A 88 13.66 -2.27 -2.43
N GLY A 89 13.92 -1.17 -3.17
CA GLY A 89 12.93 -0.41 -3.94
C GLY A 89 11.84 0.27 -3.12
N ARG A 90 11.80 0.08 -1.80
CA ARG A 90 10.76 0.56 -0.89
C ARG A 90 11.26 0.80 0.52
N GLN A 91 10.44 1.52 1.26
CA GLN A 91 10.67 1.87 2.65
C GLN A 91 9.40 1.58 3.44
N ILE A 92 9.42 0.45 4.14
CA ILE A 92 8.33 -0.08 4.96
C ILE A 92 8.89 -0.35 6.35
N THR A 93 8.34 0.31 7.35
CA THR A 93 8.75 0.14 8.75
C THR A 93 7.57 -0.30 9.61
N LEU A 94 7.84 -1.25 10.50
CA LEU A 94 6.93 -1.61 11.57
C LEU A 94 7.09 -0.59 12.69
N CYS A 95 5.97 0.00 13.10
CA CYS A 95 5.94 1.06 14.08
C CYS A 95 4.97 0.74 15.21
N LYS A 96 5.23 1.31 16.38
CA LYS A 96 4.32 1.32 17.52
C LYS A 96 3.81 2.74 17.74
N ALA A 97 2.49 2.90 17.80
CA ALA A 97 1.84 4.18 18.08
C ALA A 97 2.14 4.61 19.54
N ILE A 98 2.85 5.73 19.71
CA ILE A 98 3.13 6.32 21.03
C ILE A 98 2.10 7.41 21.37
N ALA A 99 1.76 8.22 20.38
CA ALA A 99 0.68 9.19 20.43
C ALA A 99 -0.13 9.15 19.14
N THR A 100 -1.45 9.21 19.28
CA THR A 100 -2.40 9.22 18.16
C THR A 100 -3.11 10.59 18.12
N PRO A 101 -3.54 11.05 16.94
CA PRO A 101 -4.28 12.31 16.83
C PRO A 101 -5.56 12.26 17.67
N VAL A 102 -5.80 13.29 18.48
CA VAL A 102 -6.98 13.39 19.35
C VAL A 102 -8.17 14.00 18.60
N SER A 103 -7.91 14.75 17.54
CA SER A 103 -8.90 15.39 16.67
C SER A 103 -8.33 15.57 15.28
N ASN A 104 -9.19 15.46 14.27
CA ASN A 104 -8.87 15.82 12.90
C ASN A 104 -9.49 17.18 12.48
N GLU A 105 -10.13 17.91 13.42
CA GLU A 105 -10.86 19.19 13.25
C GLU A 105 -11.55 19.42 11.89
N GLY A 106 -12.04 18.36 11.25
CA GLY A 106 -12.62 18.39 9.90
C GLY A 106 -11.63 18.75 8.77
N ARG A 107 -10.33 18.92 9.06
CA ARG A 107 -9.29 19.27 8.07
C ARG A 107 -8.78 18.06 7.31
N SER A 108 -8.80 16.88 7.93
CA SER A 108 -8.43 15.64 7.25
C SER A 108 -9.46 14.52 7.48
N ARG A 109 -9.83 13.82 6.40
CA ARG A 109 -10.75 12.67 6.42
C ARG A 109 -10.07 11.39 6.95
N MET A 110 -8.99 11.55 7.70
CA MET A 110 -8.11 10.45 8.05
C MET A 110 -8.78 9.53 9.07
N PRO A 111 -8.64 8.21 8.91
CA PRO A 111 -9.08 7.25 9.91
C PRO A 111 -8.22 7.45 11.16
N ILE A 112 -8.85 7.75 12.29
CA ILE A 112 -8.15 7.83 13.58
C ILE A 112 -7.85 6.38 13.99
N PHE A 113 -6.57 5.99 14.01
CA PHE A 113 -6.16 4.75 14.68
C PHE A 113 -6.18 5.03 16.19
N ALA A 114 -7.10 4.37 16.88
CA ALA A 114 -7.64 4.83 18.15
C ALA A 114 -6.83 4.38 19.38
N GLU A 115 -5.88 3.44 19.23
CA GLU A 115 -5.25 2.81 20.37
C GLU A 115 -3.78 3.18 20.52
N LYS A 116 -3.46 3.77 21.66
CA LYS A 116 -2.07 3.91 22.12
C LYS A 116 -1.45 2.51 22.21
N HIS A 117 -0.24 2.35 21.69
CA HIS A 117 0.51 1.09 21.59
C HIS A 117 0.07 0.12 20.50
N GLN A 118 -0.86 0.50 19.62
CA GLN A 118 -1.15 -0.26 18.42
C GLN A 118 0.08 -0.35 17.50
N TYR A 119 0.29 -1.52 16.90
CA TYR A 119 1.29 -1.70 15.84
C TYR A 119 0.71 -1.29 14.49
N VAL A 120 1.48 -0.50 13.74
CA VAL A 120 1.10 0.00 12.41
C VAL A 120 2.28 -0.16 11.46
N VAL A 121 1.99 -0.28 10.18
CA VAL A 121 3.00 -0.28 9.12
C VAL A 121 3.02 1.11 8.50
N ALA A 122 4.21 1.71 8.45
CA ALA A 122 4.47 2.97 7.77
C ALA A 122 5.18 2.70 6.45
N VAL A 123 4.53 3.06 5.34
CA VAL A 123 5.06 2.96 3.98
C VAL A 123 5.41 4.35 3.48
N ALA A 124 6.67 4.58 3.12
CA ALA A 124 7.11 5.84 2.57
C ALA A 124 7.12 5.82 1.04
N GLU A 125 6.49 6.83 0.46
CA GLU A 125 6.64 7.21 -0.94
C GLU A 125 7.62 8.38 -1.00
N ASP A 126 8.77 8.13 -1.63
CA ASP A 126 9.95 8.93 -1.39
C ASP A 126 10.70 9.22 -2.69
N ALA A 127 10.97 10.50 -2.95
CA ALA A 127 11.71 10.96 -4.12
C ALA A 127 13.08 10.28 -4.26
N ALA A 128 13.72 9.90 -3.15
CA ALA A 128 14.98 9.15 -3.20
C ALA A 128 14.84 7.81 -3.92
N LEU A 129 13.68 7.15 -3.86
CA LEU A 129 13.42 5.88 -4.55
C LEU A 129 13.00 6.09 -6.01
N ASP A 130 12.28 7.18 -6.28
CA ASP A 130 11.76 7.49 -7.61
C ASP A 130 12.71 8.34 -8.47
N ASP A 131 13.84 8.78 -7.92
CA ASP A 131 14.79 9.73 -8.52
C ASP A 131 14.17 11.09 -8.90
N ASP A 132 12.91 11.33 -8.52
CA ASP A 132 12.12 12.51 -8.88
C ASP A 132 10.96 12.69 -7.87
N SER A 133 10.84 13.88 -7.29
CA SER A 133 9.77 14.23 -6.34
C SER A 133 8.38 14.23 -6.96
N PHE A 134 8.25 14.57 -8.25
CA PHE A 134 6.98 14.50 -8.95
C PHE A 134 6.45 13.07 -9.02
N TRP A 135 7.31 12.11 -9.38
CA TRP A 135 6.89 10.71 -9.49
C TRP A 135 6.53 10.13 -8.13
N ALA A 136 7.28 10.45 -7.08
CA ALA A 136 6.94 10.07 -5.71
C ALA A 136 5.57 10.65 -5.29
N ASP A 137 5.33 11.95 -5.53
CA ASP A 137 4.04 12.60 -5.23
C ASP A 137 2.89 12.00 -6.05
N ASN A 138 3.12 11.69 -7.32
CA ASN A 138 2.11 11.09 -8.20
C ASN A 138 1.72 9.69 -7.72
N HIS A 139 2.70 8.84 -7.42
CA HIS A 139 2.49 7.49 -6.91
C HIS A 139 1.73 7.51 -5.57
N LEU A 140 2.17 8.38 -4.66
CA LEU A 140 1.53 8.62 -3.37
C LEU A 140 0.07 9.01 -3.52
N CYS A 141 -0.24 10.04 -4.33
CA CYS A 141 -1.62 10.47 -4.56
C CYS A 141 -2.50 9.36 -5.14
N ARG A 142 -2.00 8.59 -6.11
CA ARG A 142 -2.77 7.50 -6.72
C ARG A 142 -3.06 6.37 -5.74
N LYS A 143 -2.08 5.97 -4.93
CA LYS A 143 -2.25 4.95 -3.88
C LYS A 143 -3.24 5.42 -2.83
N VAL A 144 -3.08 6.65 -2.33
CA VAL A 144 -3.92 7.23 -1.31
C VAL A 144 -5.36 7.39 -1.77
N ALA A 145 -5.60 7.86 -2.99
CA ALA A 145 -6.95 7.98 -3.55
C ALA A 145 -7.69 6.62 -3.57
N ARG A 146 -7.00 5.54 -3.95
CA ARG A 146 -7.56 4.18 -3.95
C ARG A 146 -7.85 3.67 -2.54
N LEU A 147 -6.89 3.83 -1.63
CA LEU A 147 -7.04 3.41 -0.23
C LEU A 147 -8.17 4.18 0.47
N GLU A 148 -8.28 5.48 0.22
CA GLU A 148 -9.40 6.28 0.71
C GLU A 148 -10.75 5.79 0.18
N GLU A 149 -10.85 5.49 -1.12
CA GLU A 149 -12.10 5.01 -1.71
C GLU A 149 -12.51 3.65 -1.13
N LEU A 150 -11.56 2.73 -0.99
CA LEU A 150 -11.77 1.45 -0.32
C LEU A 150 -12.25 1.65 1.12
N HIS A 151 -11.58 2.52 1.87
CA HIS A 151 -11.92 2.81 3.26
C HIS A 151 -13.33 3.41 3.39
N LYS A 152 -13.66 4.43 2.58
CA LYS A 152 -14.99 5.08 2.55
C LYS A 152 -16.11 4.08 2.25
N ARG A 153 -15.82 3.04 1.47
CA ARG A 153 -16.76 1.97 1.13
C ARG A 153 -16.72 0.77 2.07
N THR A 154 -16.02 0.87 3.21
CA THR A 154 -15.86 -0.21 4.19
C THR A 154 -15.26 -1.48 3.57
N LYS A 155 -14.31 -1.31 2.64
CA LYS A 155 -13.58 -2.38 1.94
C LYS A 155 -12.15 -2.55 2.45
N THR A 156 -11.83 -1.99 3.61
CA THR A 156 -10.58 -2.24 4.36
C THR A 156 -10.91 -2.95 5.67
N GLY A 157 -9.93 -3.60 6.29
CA GLY A 157 -10.12 -4.16 7.63
C GLY A 157 -10.54 -5.62 7.65
N LEU A 158 -10.97 -6.07 8.83
CA LEU A 158 -11.38 -7.46 9.10
C LEU A 158 -12.49 -7.89 8.13
N GLY A 159 -12.34 -9.09 7.55
CA GLY A 159 -13.29 -9.64 6.57
C GLY A 159 -13.16 -9.11 5.13
N THR A 160 -12.19 -8.23 4.86
CA THR A 160 -11.89 -7.72 3.51
C THR A 160 -10.52 -8.22 3.02
N ILE A 161 -10.24 -8.15 1.72
CA ILE A 161 -8.90 -8.51 1.21
C ILE A 161 -7.89 -7.37 1.35
N HIS A 162 -8.17 -6.31 2.12
CA HIS A 162 -7.28 -5.17 2.27
C HIS A 162 -6.95 -4.90 3.75
N PRO A 163 -5.71 -4.45 4.06
CA PRO A 163 -5.39 -3.98 5.40
C PRO A 163 -6.25 -2.76 5.75
N ASP A 164 -6.47 -2.50 7.04
CA ASP A 164 -7.04 -1.22 7.43
C ASP A 164 -6.11 -0.07 7.05
N TYR A 165 -6.73 1.01 6.57
CA TYR A 165 -6.05 2.24 6.19
C TYR A 165 -6.15 3.23 7.35
N TYR A 166 -5.03 3.86 7.72
CA TYR A 166 -4.94 4.85 8.81
C TYR A 166 -4.50 6.23 8.31
N GLY A 167 -4.70 6.50 7.02
CA GLY A 167 -4.50 7.82 6.45
C GLY A 167 -3.13 8.03 5.81
N MET A 168 -3.02 9.15 5.10
CA MET A 168 -1.79 9.70 4.55
C MET A 168 -1.24 10.81 5.45
N TRP A 169 0.03 10.68 5.78
CA TRP A 169 0.77 11.54 6.69
C TRP A 169 1.99 12.13 5.99
N ILE A 170 2.56 13.16 6.59
CA ILE A 170 3.82 13.75 6.17
C ILE A 170 4.86 13.59 7.26
N LEU A 171 6.03 13.10 6.86
CA LEU A 171 7.25 13.08 7.65
C LEU A 171 8.17 14.20 7.17
N GLU A 172 8.58 15.07 8.09
CA GLU A 172 9.65 16.04 7.84
C GLU A 172 11.00 15.39 8.14
N THR A 173 11.89 15.43 7.15
CA THR A 173 13.23 14.86 7.23
C THR A 173 14.26 15.98 7.05
N ASN A 174 15.25 16.03 7.94
CA ASN A 174 16.43 16.87 7.73
C ASN A 174 17.46 16.06 6.94
N ASP A 175 17.70 16.46 5.69
CA ASP A 175 18.69 15.87 4.79
C ASP A 175 19.58 17.01 4.26
N ASN A 176 20.89 16.96 4.53
CA ASN A 176 21.85 17.99 4.13
C ASN A 176 22.17 17.97 2.62
N ALA A 177 21.24 17.51 1.76
CA ALA A 177 21.44 17.52 0.32
C ALA A 177 21.20 18.95 -0.22
N GLU A 178 22.05 19.39 -1.15
CA GLU A 178 21.97 20.72 -1.77
C GLU A 178 20.63 21.00 -2.47
N GLU A 179 19.89 19.93 -2.77
CA GLU A 179 18.63 19.91 -3.50
C GLU A 179 17.43 20.34 -2.65
N PHE A 180 17.56 20.35 -1.32
CA PHE A 180 16.47 20.66 -0.40
C PHE A 180 16.61 22.05 0.23
N PRO A 181 15.64 22.96 0.03
CA PRO A 181 15.62 24.25 0.70
C PRO A 181 15.75 24.09 2.22
N GLU A 182 16.69 24.81 2.82
CA GLU A 182 16.99 24.74 4.27
C GLU A 182 17.40 23.34 4.78
N GLY A 183 17.74 22.40 3.89
CA GLY A 183 18.06 21.01 4.25
C GLY A 183 16.85 20.21 4.72
N ARG A 184 15.62 20.64 4.40
CA ARG A 184 14.38 19.96 4.78
C ARG A 184 13.73 19.29 3.59
N ARG A 185 13.40 18.01 3.74
CA ARG A 185 12.59 17.22 2.83
C ARG A 185 11.33 16.77 3.52
N TYR A 186 10.27 16.58 2.75
CA TYR A 186 8.98 16.13 3.22
C TYR A 186 8.61 14.88 2.46
N VAL A 187 8.17 13.86 3.18
CA VAL A 187 8.00 12.51 2.65
C VAL A 187 6.60 12.06 2.99
N GLY A 188 5.90 11.55 1.97
CA GLY A 188 4.58 10.96 2.14
C GLY A 188 4.66 9.63 2.85
N ILE A 189 3.92 9.50 3.94
CA ILE A 189 3.81 8.26 4.71
C ILE A 189 2.38 7.76 4.66
N ILE A 190 2.17 6.54 4.20
CA ILE A 190 0.89 5.85 4.28
C ILE A 190 0.93 4.98 5.54
N LEU A 191 0.01 5.23 6.48
CA LEU A 191 -0.13 4.37 7.66
C LEU A 191 -1.23 3.35 7.43
N MET A 192 -0.92 2.11 7.79
CA MET A 192 -1.81 0.96 7.62
C MET A 192 -1.67 -0.02 8.75
N GLU A 193 -2.62 -0.94 8.80
CA GLU A 193 -2.61 -2.03 9.75
C GLU A 193 -1.38 -2.93 9.63
N HIS A 194 -0.85 -3.31 10.80
CA HIS A 194 0.10 -4.41 10.90
C HIS A 194 -0.63 -5.75 10.88
N LEU A 195 -0.23 -6.60 9.93
CA LEU A 195 -0.79 -7.93 9.74
C LEU A 195 0.26 -8.99 10.03
N GLU A 196 -0.13 -10.02 10.76
CA GLU A 196 0.74 -11.15 11.08
C GLU A 196 0.37 -12.37 10.22
N GLY A 197 1.23 -12.66 9.26
CA GLY A 197 1.03 -13.74 8.28
C GLY A 197 2.28 -14.02 7.45
N ARG A 198 2.12 -14.90 6.47
CA ARG A 198 3.12 -15.23 5.44
C ARG A 198 2.47 -15.11 4.07
N THR A 199 3.22 -14.72 3.05
CA THR A 199 2.66 -14.68 1.70
C THR A 199 2.38 -16.09 1.20
N ILE A 200 1.48 -16.25 0.23
CA ILE A 200 1.23 -17.56 -0.38
C ILE A 200 2.52 -18.10 -1.01
N GLU A 201 3.32 -17.23 -1.64
CA GLU A 201 4.64 -17.58 -2.18
C GLU A 201 5.61 -18.09 -1.11
N GLU A 202 5.67 -17.44 0.07
CA GLU A 202 6.53 -17.90 1.19
C GLU A 202 6.06 -19.22 1.80
N LEU A 203 4.75 -19.49 1.73
CA LEU A 203 4.15 -20.71 2.27
C LEU A 203 4.30 -21.91 1.33
N CYS A 204 4.59 -21.68 0.05
CA CYS A 204 4.61 -22.72 -0.96
C CYS A 204 6.00 -22.88 -1.58
N THR A 205 6.14 -23.91 -2.40
CA THR A 205 7.22 -24.00 -3.39
C THR A 205 6.60 -24.02 -4.77
N ARG A 206 7.36 -23.68 -5.83
CA ARG A 206 6.88 -23.80 -7.21
C ARG A 206 7.44 -25.02 -7.92
N GLU A 207 6.63 -25.64 -8.77
CA GLU A 207 7.15 -26.62 -9.73
C GLU A 207 8.19 -25.96 -10.66
N PRO A 208 9.25 -26.68 -11.06
CA PRO A 208 10.21 -26.14 -12.02
C PRO A 208 9.54 -25.87 -13.37
N ALA A 209 9.45 -24.60 -13.76
CA ALA A 209 8.90 -24.18 -15.05
C ALA A 209 10.00 -23.67 -16.01
N PRO A 210 9.75 -23.65 -17.33
CA PRO A 210 10.56 -22.90 -18.29
C PRO A 210 10.74 -21.44 -17.87
N LYS A 211 11.83 -20.79 -18.32
CA LYS A 211 12.23 -19.43 -17.87
C LYS A 211 11.19 -18.31 -18.07
N GLU A 212 10.12 -18.57 -18.82
CA GLU A 212 9.08 -17.60 -19.18
C GLU A 212 7.72 -17.93 -18.57
N GLU A 213 7.61 -19.02 -17.80
CA GLU A 213 6.37 -19.48 -17.17
C GLU A 213 6.55 -19.51 -15.65
N VAL A 214 5.46 -19.24 -14.94
CA VAL A 214 5.38 -19.41 -13.51
C VAL A 214 4.89 -20.83 -13.24
N GLY A 215 5.66 -21.63 -12.50
CA GLY A 215 5.25 -23.00 -12.17
C GLY A 215 4.19 -23.06 -11.08
N ASP A 216 3.39 -24.13 -11.10
CA ASP A 216 2.32 -24.39 -10.14
C ASP A 216 2.82 -24.33 -8.69
N LEU A 217 2.01 -23.74 -7.82
CA LEU A 217 2.19 -23.74 -6.38
C LEU A 217 1.98 -25.14 -5.80
N ILE A 218 3.02 -25.64 -5.16
CA ILE A 218 2.99 -26.84 -4.33
C ILE A 218 2.80 -26.40 -2.88
N ALA A 219 1.58 -26.60 -2.36
CA ALA A 219 1.29 -26.36 -0.95
C ALA A 219 2.08 -27.29 -0.02
N PRO A 220 2.35 -26.88 1.23
CA PRO A 220 3.02 -27.72 2.23
C PRO A 220 2.34 -29.08 2.42
N SER A 221 3.15 -30.12 2.57
CA SER A 221 2.67 -31.48 2.91
C SER A 221 2.46 -31.69 4.41
N VAL A 222 2.83 -30.70 5.24
CA VAL A 222 2.65 -30.70 6.69
C VAL A 222 2.13 -29.33 7.15
N PRO A 223 1.42 -29.24 8.30
CA PRO A 223 1.00 -27.96 8.84
C PRO A 223 2.19 -27.03 9.14
N THR A 224 2.04 -25.76 8.82
CA THR A 224 3.07 -24.73 9.02
C THR A 224 2.87 -24.05 10.37
N THR A 225 3.93 -23.95 11.16
CA THR A 225 3.92 -23.17 12.41
C THR A 225 4.32 -21.73 12.12
N ILE A 226 3.49 -20.77 12.49
CA ILE A 226 3.73 -19.34 12.37
C ILE A 226 3.99 -18.80 13.78
N LEU A 227 5.14 -18.15 13.96
CA LEU A 227 5.49 -17.47 15.21
C LEU A 227 5.01 -16.02 15.13
N ALA A 228 4.11 -15.64 16.04
CA ALA A 228 3.59 -14.29 16.19
C ALA A 228 4.63 -13.34 16.77
N ALA A 229 4.40 -12.02 16.63
CA ALA A 229 5.31 -10.99 17.13
C ALA A 229 5.45 -11.00 18.68
N ASP A 230 4.43 -11.50 19.39
CA ASP A 230 4.43 -11.68 20.84
C ASP A 230 5.04 -13.02 21.31
N GLY A 231 5.53 -13.84 20.38
CA GLY A 231 6.11 -15.15 20.65
C GLY A 231 5.13 -16.32 20.71
N THR A 232 3.84 -16.08 20.44
CA THR A 232 2.83 -17.15 20.39
C THR A 232 2.95 -17.96 19.10
N GLU A 233 2.81 -19.28 19.18
CA GLU A 233 2.79 -20.16 18.01
C GLU A 233 1.36 -20.42 17.52
N HIS A 234 1.16 -20.35 16.20
CA HIS A 234 -0.10 -20.68 15.54
C HIS A 234 0.14 -21.71 14.43
N ILE A 235 -0.76 -22.69 14.31
CA ILE A 235 -0.67 -23.73 13.27
C ILE A 235 -1.59 -23.38 12.11
N LEU A 236 -1.00 -23.12 10.94
CA LEU A 236 -1.72 -22.97 9.68
C LEU A 236 -1.65 -24.30 8.89
N ASP A 237 -2.78 -24.99 8.80
CA ASP A 237 -2.86 -26.29 8.11
C ASP A 237 -3.32 -26.14 6.66
N LEU A 238 -2.36 -25.86 5.76
CA LEU A 238 -2.58 -25.79 4.31
C LEU A 238 -2.61 -27.16 3.61
N THR A 239 -2.39 -28.26 4.35
CA THR A 239 -2.56 -29.62 3.81
C THR A 239 -4.01 -29.90 3.46
N ARG A 240 -4.93 -29.16 4.10
CA ARG A 240 -6.37 -29.26 3.93
C ARG A 240 -6.85 -28.37 2.78
N THR A 241 -7.37 -29.00 1.73
CA THR A 241 -7.95 -28.32 0.58
C THR A 241 -9.06 -27.34 0.97
N GLU A 242 -9.84 -27.62 2.03
CA GLU A 242 -10.87 -26.69 2.49
C GLU A 242 -10.32 -25.32 2.94
N VAL A 243 -9.12 -25.30 3.54
CA VAL A 243 -8.46 -24.08 4.00
C VAL A 243 -7.97 -23.26 2.81
N ARG A 244 -7.33 -23.92 1.83
CA ARG A 244 -6.88 -23.27 0.59
C ARG A 244 -8.05 -22.71 -0.23
N ASN A 245 -9.11 -23.51 -0.41
CA ASN A 245 -10.34 -23.06 -1.07
C ASN A 245 -10.98 -21.88 -0.34
N HIS A 246 -10.91 -21.82 0.99
CA HIS A 246 -11.41 -20.69 1.75
C HIS A 246 -10.61 -19.41 1.44
N ILE A 247 -9.29 -19.50 1.34
CA ILE A 247 -8.40 -18.39 0.99
C ILE A 247 -8.66 -17.93 -0.45
N VAL A 248 -8.67 -18.85 -1.43
CA VAL A 248 -8.96 -18.54 -2.85
C VAL A 248 -10.34 -17.87 -3.00
N LYS A 249 -11.35 -18.36 -2.29
CA LYS A 249 -12.68 -17.74 -2.28
C LYS A 249 -12.64 -16.29 -1.79
N GLN A 250 -11.86 -15.99 -0.76
CA GLN A 250 -11.70 -14.61 -0.26
C GLN A 250 -11.06 -13.72 -1.32
N ILE A 251 -9.99 -14.17 -1.97
CA ILE A 251 -9.29 -13.45 -3.04
C ILE A 251 -10.26 -13.14 -4.19
N MET A 252 -10.90 -14.18 -4.74
CA MET A 252 -11.87 -14.04 -5.82
C MET A 252 -12.98 -13.05 -5.47
N HIS A 253 -13.58 -13.21 -4.29
CA HIS A 253 -14.66 -12.33 -3.84
C HIS A 253 -14.18 -10.88 -3.66
N GLY A 254 -13.02 -10.68 -3.06
CA GLY A 254 -12.44 -9.35 -2.86
C GLY A 254 -12.15 -8.65 -4.18
N THR A 255 -11.58 -9.36 -5.15
CA THR A 255 -11.24 -8.79 -6.46
C THR A 255 -12.47 -8.40 -7.28
N VAL A 256 -13.55 -9.20 -7.30
CA VAL A 256 -14.80 -8.75 -7.97
C VAL A 256 -15.45 -7.57 -7.26
N ASN A 257 -15.32 -7.45 -5.93
CA ASN A 257 -15.77 -6.27 -5.19
C ASN A 257 -14.96 -5.02 -5.56
N MET A 258 -13.65 -5.15 -5.76
CA MET A 258 -12.80 -4.04 -6.23
C MET A 258 -13.20 -3.57 -7.63
N LEU A 259 -13.39 -4.51 -8.56
CA LEU A 259 -13.81 -4.20 -9.93
C LEU A 259 -15.15 -3.46 -9.95
N HIS A 260 -16.08 -3.86 -9.08
CA HIS A 260 -17.38 -3.22 -8.97
C HIS A 260 -17.31 -1.74 -8.51
N ILE A 261 -16.21 -1.34 -7.87
CA ILE A 261 -15.96 0.06 -7.48
C ILE A 261 -14.94 0.75 -8.39
N GLY A 262 -14.59 0.13 -9.52
CA GLY A 262 -13.70 0.70 -10.53
C GLY A 262 -12.21 0.45 -10.31
N ILE A 263 -11.85 -0.46 -9.40
CA ILE A 263 -10.46 -0.79 -9.10
C ILE A 263 -10.14 -2.11 -9.81
N HIS A 264 -9.36 -2.01 -10.89
CA HIS A 264 -8.85 -3.16 -11.63
C HIS A 264 -7.48 -3.54 -11.10
N TRP A 265 -7.29 -4.84 -10.84
CA TRP A 265 -6.04 -5.35 -10.32
C TRP A 265 -5.83 -6.82 -10.68
N HIS A 266 -4.56 -7.21 -10.86
CA HIS A 266 -4.13 -8.59 -11.04
C HIS A 266 -3.56 -9.10 -9.72
N VAL A 267 -3.93 -10.31 -9.30
CA VAL A 267 -3.53 -10.79 -7.97
C VAL A 267 -2.38 -11.76 -8.14
N ASP A 268 -1.25 -11.47 -7.49
CA ASP A 268 -0.09 -12.35 -7.47
C ASP A 268 -0.01 -13.11 -6.13
N ALA A 269 0.48 -14.36 -6.17
CA ALA A 269 0.62 -15.16 -4.95
C ALA A 269 1.65 -14.54 -3.97
N ALA A 270 2.65 -13.83 -4.50
CA ALA A 270 3.63 -13.11 -3.71
C ALA A 270 3.03 -11.90 -2.96
N ASP A 271 1.93 -11.36 -3.45
CA ASP A 271 1.28 -10.17 -2.88
C ASP A 271 0.06 -10.51 -2.02
N VAL A 272 -0.26 -11.79 -1.82
CA VAL A 272 -1.33 -12.22 -0.92
C VAL A 272 -0.76 -12.79 0.37
N LEU A 273 -1.00 -12.08 1.47
CA LEU A 273 -0.69 -12.52 2.83
C LEU A 273 -1.81 -13.42 3.36
N VAL A 274 -1.46 -14.60 3.86
CA VAL A 274 -2.35 -15.46 4.65
C VAL A 274 -2.21 -15.07 6.12
N VAL A 275 -3.17 -14.29 6.59
CA VAL A 275 -3.21 -13.73 7.94
C VAL A 275 -3.90 -14.72 8.88
N SER A 276 -3.22 -15.07 9.96
CA SER A 276 -3.78 -15.92 11.03
C SER A 276 -4.03 -15.14 12.32
N ARG A 277 -3.44 -13.94 12.45
CA ARG A 277 -3.59 -13.07 13.62
C ARG A 277 -3.74 -11.62 13.19
N ARG A 278 -4.71 -10.92 13.79
CA ARG A 278 -5.05 -9.53 13.46
C ARG A 278 -5.39 -8.79 14.75
N GLY A 279 -4.83 -7.60 14.96
CA GLY A 279 -5.07 -6.82 16.18
C GLY A 279 -4.70 -7.53 17.50
N GLY A 280 -3.78 -8.50 17.47
CA GLY A 280 -3.45 -9.31 18.66
C GLY A 280 -4.42 -10.45 18.96
N GLU A 281 -5.33 -10.77 18.04
CA GLU A 281 -6.26 -11.90 18.17
C GLU A 281 -6.01 -12.95 17.09
N ILE A 282 -6.06 -14.23 17.47
CA ILE A 282 -6.00 -15.35 16.52
C ILE A 282 -7.36 -15.44 15.82
N LEU A 283 -7.34 -15.51 14.50
CA LEU A 283 -8.55 -15.63 13.70
C LEU A 283 -9.04 -17.08 13.70
N ASP A 284 -10.35 -17.30 13.83
CA ASP A 284 -10.98 -18.62 13.71
C ASP A 284 -10.70 -19.30 12.36
N LYS A 285 -10.53 -18.48 11.32
CA LYS A 285 -10.14 -18.90 9.96
C LYS A 285 -9.11 -17.93 9.41
N PRO A 286 -8.13 -18.42 8.63
CA PRO A 286 -7.16 -17.53 8.01
C PRO A 286 -7.83 -16.59 7.02
N GLN A 287 -7.34 -15.36 6.98
CA GLN A 287 -7.82 -14.32 6.10
C GLN A 287 -6.81 -14.06 4.98
N ALA A 288 -7.28 -13.95 3.74
CA ALA A 288 -6.45 -13.49 2.64
C ALA A 288 -6.39 -11.96 2.64
N VAL A 289 -5.19 -11.38 2.61
CA VAL A 289 -5.02 -9.92 2.49
C VAL A 289 -4.02 -9.60 1.38
N MET A 290 -4.46 -8.82 0.40
CA MET A 290 -3.65 -8.29 -0.69
C MET A 290 -2.79 -7.12 -0.20
N LEU A 291 -1.49 -7.24 -0.41
CA LEU A 291 -0.47 -6.24 -0.09
C LEU A 291 -0.14 -5.35 -1.29
N GLU A 292 -0.57 -5.65 -2.51
CA GLU A 292 -0.06 -4.94 -3.69
C GLU A 292 -0.49 -3.46 -3.76
N LEU A 293 -1.57 -3.06 -3.08
CA LEU A 293 -1.87 -1.62 -2.89
C LEU A 293 -0.77 -0.89 -2.10
N LEU A 294 0.05 -1.64 -1.37
CA LEU A 294 1.21 -1.20 -0.58
C LEU A 294 2.53 -1.51 -1.33
N VAL A 295 2.53 -2.58 -2.15
CA VAL A 295 3.70 -3.30 -2.69
C VAL A 295 3.70 -3.34 -4.25
N GLY A 296 2.92 -2.53 -4.95
CA GLY A 296 2.96 -2.44 -6.43
C GLY A 296 4.22 -1.73 -6.94
N ASN A 297 5.05 -2.41 -7.73
CA ASN A 297 6.29 -1.87 -8.32
C ASN A 297 5.95 -1.10 -9.60
N ARG A 298 6.81 -0.15 -9.98
CA ARG A 298 6.84 0.68 -11.22
C ARG A 298 6.45 -0.02 -12.54
N TRP A 299 6.35 -1.35 -12.57
CA TRP A 299 6.27 -2.17 -13.78
C TRP A 299 4.89 -2.75 -14.09
N SER A 300 3.97 -2.90 -13.11
CA SER A 300 2.58 -3.31 -13.43
C SER A 300 1.80 -2.20 -14.15
N ALA A 301 2.32 -0.96 -14.14
CA ALA A 301 1.82 0.16 -14.94
C ALA A 301 2.13 0.07 -16.45
N ARG A 302 2.81 -0.99 -16.94
CA ARG A 302 2.88 -1.27 -18.39
C ARG A 302 1.56 -1.76 -18.98
N TRP A 303 0.55 -2.02 -18.15
CA TRP A 303 -0.78 -2.39 -18.60
C TRP A 303 -1.75 -1.22 -18.48
N ASP A 304 -1.77 -0.45 -19.57
CA ASP A 304 -2.94 0.21 -20.14
C ASP A 304 -3.51 1.46 -19.43
N GLU A 305 -3.28 2.59 -20.09
CA GLU A 305 -3.84 3.92 -19.81
C GLU A 305 -5.40 3.95 -19.86
N ARG A 306 -6.06 2.84 -20.24
CA ARG A 306 -7.53 2.71 -20.33
C ARG A 306 -8.28 2.42 -19.03
N PHE A 307 -7.59 2.21 -17.89
CA PHE A 307 -8.25 1.74 -16.66
C PHE A 307 -8.67 2.81 -15.65
N PHE A 308 -8.27 4.09 -15.82
CA PHE A 308 -8.45 5.09 -14.75
C PHE A 308 -9.38 6.27 -15.09
N ASP A 309 -9.89 6.38 -16.32
CA ASP A 309 -10.95 7.34 -16.69
C ASP A 309 -12.18 6.65 -17.28
N ASN A 310 -12.66 5.59 -16.60
CA ASN A 310 -13.88 4.92 -17.00
C ASN A 310 -15.01 5.28 -16.03
N SER A 311 -15.49 6.52 -16.11
CA SER A 311 -16.90 6.82 -15.77
C SER A 311 -17.90 5.93 -16.56
N ASP A 312 -17.39 5.23 -17.58
CA ASP A 312 -18.06 4.22 -18.38
C ASP A 312 -17.69 2.76 -18.02
N ASP A 313 -17.05 2.50 -16.87
CA ASP A 313 -16.75 1.12 -16.47
C ASP A 313 -18.06 0.35 -16.28
N SER A 314 -18.29 -0.61 -17.17
CA SER A 314 -19.49 -1.42 -17.17
C SER A 314 -19.70 -2.16 -15.84
N TYR A 315 -18.64 -2.44 -15.08
CA TYR A 315 -18.73 -3.12 -13.79
C TYR A 315 -19.26 -2.22 -12.67
N GLN A 316 -18.99 -0.92 -12.72
CA GLN A 316 -19.53 0.06 -11.75
C GLN A 316 -21.03 0.30 -11.95
N ARG A 317 -21.54 0.05 -13.16
CA ARG A 317 -22.97 0.19 -13.51
C ARG A 317 -23.82 -0.98 -13.04
N LEU A 318 -23.20 -2.09 -12.64
CA LEU A 318 -23.93 -3.23 -12.11
C LEU A 318 -24.59 -2.87 -10.79
N THR A 319 -25.69 -3.53 -10.43
CA THR A 319 -26.29 -3.35 -9.09
C THR A 319 -25.49 -4.07 -8.01
N TRP A 320 -24.76 -5.12 -8.40
CA TRP A 320 -24.00 -5.99 -7.52
C TRP A 320 -22.64 -6.30 -8.17
N PRO A 321 -21.63 -6.69 -7.36
CA PRO A 321 -20.40 -7.24 -7.91
C PRO A 321 -20.66 -8.40 -8.86
N LEU A 322 -19.80 -8.56 -9.86
CA LEU A 322 -19.82 -9.73 -10.73
C LEU A 322 -19.74 -11.02 -9.92
N HIS A 323 -20.40 -12.06 -10.43
CA HIS A 323 -20.11 -13.40 -9.93
C HIS A 323 -18.66 -13.75 -10.29
N PRO A 324 -17.85 -14.34 -9.38
CA PRO A 324 -16.46 -14.69 -9.67
C PRO A 324 -16.27 -15.53 -10.94
N PHE A 325 -17.21 -16.42 -11.24
CA PHE A 325 -17.24 -17.21 -12.49
C PHE A 325 -17.24 -16.35 -13.77
N ASP A 326 -17.87 -15.17 -13.74
CA ASP A 326 -17.95 -14.29 -14.90
C ASP A 326 -16.66 -13.46 -15.09
N ARG A 327 -15.81 -13.38 -14.06
CA ARG A 327 -14.56 -12.62 -14.08
C ARG A 327 -13.33 -13.49 -14.25
N PHE A 328 -13.25 -14.62 -13.54
CA PHE A 328 -12.04 -15.43 -13.49
C PHE A 328 -12.10 -16.55 -14.50
N THR A 329 -11.18 -16.49 -15.44
CA THR A 329 -10.71 -17.64 -16.20
C THR A 329 -9.49 -18.24 -15.50
N HIS A 330 -9.03 -19.41 -15.96
CA HIS A 330 -7.78 -20.00 -15.48
C HIS A 330 -6.60 -19.01 -15.59
N ASN A 331 -6.50 -18.29 -16.71
CA ASN A 331 -5.42 -17.30 -16.94
C ASN A 331 -5.42 -16.14 -15.93
N ASP A 332 -6.57 -15.83 -15.31
CA ASP A 332 -6.65 -14.75 -14.31
C ASP A 332 -6.14 -15.18 -12.93
N PHE A 333 -5.91 -16.47 -12.75
CA PHE A 333 -5.51 -17.13 -11.51
C PHE A 333 -4.31 -18.06 -11.71
N GLU A 334 -3.60 -17.95 -12.85
CA GLU A 334 -2.45 -18.81 -13.19
C GLU A 334 -1.38 -18.78 -12.10
N ASP A 335 -1.20 -17.63 -11.46
CA ASP A 335 -0.23 -17.43 -10.39
C ASP A 335 -0.53 -18.28 -9.13
N PHE A 336 -1.76 -18.78 -9.02
CA PHE A 336 -2.27 -19.65 -7.95
C PHE A 336 -2.49 -21.10 -8.38
N ASP A 337 -2.09 -21.50 -9.58
CA ASP A 337 -2.27 -22.88 -10.04
C ASP A 337 -1.66 -23.87 -9.03
N GLY A 338 -2.34 -24.99 -8.78
CA GLY A 338 -1.97 -25.98 -7.75
C GLY A 338 -2.65 -25.81 -6.38
N TRP A 339 -3.31 -24.67 -6.10
CA TRP A 339 -4.04 -24.44 -4.84
C TRP A 339 -5.44 -25.04 -4.75
#